data_AF-A0A967WS43-F1
#
_entry.id   AF-A0A967WS43-F1
#
_cell.length_a   1.000
_cell.length_b   1.000
_cell.length_c   1.000
_cell.angle_alpha   90.00
_cell.angle_beta   90.00
_cell.angle_gamma   90.00
#
_symmetry.space_group_name_H-M   'P 1'
#
loop_
_entity.id
_entity.type
_entity.pdbx_description
1 polymer ?
#
loop_
_entity_poly.entity_id
_entity_poly.type
_entity_poly.pdbx_seq_one_letter_code
_entity_poly.pdbx_strand_id
1 'polypeptide(L)'
;FEAMPTLGGLLRTVIPESRLPRDVLDWEIEGILEMGVEAQTGKALGTDFTVASLLQEGYEAVLLATGGWDAMLMRGQEPNLD
;
A
#
# COMPACT_ATOMS: atom_id res chain seq x y z
N PHE A 1 6.06 0.62 3.87
CA PHE A 1 6.21 -0.65 3.16
C PHE A 1 4.91 -0.99 2.47
N GLU A 2 4.96 -1.38 1.20
CA GLU A 2 3.81 -1.73 0.36
C GLU A 2 4.18 -2.95 -0.48
N ALA A 3 3.30 -3.95 -0.54
CA ALA A 3 3.54 -5.19 -1.27
C ALA A 3 3.47 -4.98 -2.79
N MET A 4 2.59 -4.09 -3.24
CA MET A 4 2.39 -3.80 -4.65
C MET A 4 3.51 -2.91 -5.21
N PRO A 5 3.71 -2.88 -6.55
CA PRO A 5 4.68 -1.99 -7.19
C PRO A 5 4.36 -0.49 -7.01
N THR A 6 3.09 -0.15 -6.77
CA THR A 6 2.57 1.22 -6.68
C THR A 6 1.81 1.46 -5.37
N LEU A 7 1.79 2.71 -4.92
CA LEU A 7 1.07 3.15 -3.72
C LEU A 7 -0.42 3.38 -4.00
N GLY A 8 -1.26 3.34 -2.96
CA GLY A 8 -2.69 3.71 -3.04
C GLY A 8 -3.67 2.56 -2.75
N GLY A 9 -3.19 1.33 -2.59
CA GLY A 9 -4.01 0.18 -2.17
C GLY A 9 -5.29 0.04 -3.00
N LEU A 10 -6.42 -0.26 -2.34
CA LEU A 10 -7.71 -0.45 -3.00
C LEU A 10 -8.23 0.78 -3.75
N LEU A 11 -7.83 1.99 -3.34
CA LEU A 11 -8.21 3.22 -4.06
C LEU A 11 -7.63 3.22 -5.47
N ARG A 12 -6.41 2.72 -5.63
CA ARG A 12 -5.81 2.49 -6.95
C ARG A 12 -6.39 1.24 -7.61
N THR A 13 -6.38 0.11 -6.92
CA THR A 13 -6.51 -1.19 -7.58
C THR A 13 -7.94 -1.65 -7.83
N VAL A 14 -8.93 -1.11 -7.12
CA VAL A 14 -10.34 -1.56 -7.20
C VAL A 14 -11.31 -0.44 -7.57
N ILE A 15 -11.07 0.78 -7.11
CA ILE A 15 -11.97 1.90 -7.44
C ILE A 15 -11.72 2.33 -8.89
N PRO A 16 -12.77 2.37 -9.75
CA PRO A 16 -12.65 2.82 -11.12
C PRO A 16 -12.23 4.29 -11.20
N GLU A 17 -11.43 4.63 -12.22
CA GLU A 17 -10.97 6.01 -12.46
C GLU A 17 -12.13 7.01 -12.66
N SER A 18 -13.25 6.57 -13.23
CA SER A 18 -14.46 7.39 -13.37
C SER A 18 -15.09 7.83 -12.04
N ARG A 19 -14.70 7.20 -10.93
CA ARG A 19 -15.11 7.56 -9.57
C ARG A 19 -13.99 8.21 -8.77
N LEU A 20 -12.74 7.86 -9.05
CA LEU A 20 -11.57 8.43 -8.40
C LEU A 20 -10.48 8.63 -9.46
N PRO A 21 -10.36 9.86 -10.01
CA PRO A 21 -9.31 10.21 -10.96
C PRO A 21 -7.91 9.89 -10.42
N ARG A 22 -7.04 9.33 -11.27
CA ARG A 22 -5.70 8.89 -10.86
C ARG A 22 -4.80 10.05 -10.48
N ASP A 23 -4.91 11.16 -11.21
CA ASP A 23 -4.18 12.41 -10.95
C ASP A 23 -4.45 12.97 -9.55
N VAL A 24 -5.70 12.94 -9.09
CA VAL A 24 -6.06 13.38 -7.73
C VAL A 24 -5.45 12.46 -6.67
N LEU A 25 -5.49 11.14 -6.88
CA LEU A 25 -4.88 10.18 -5.97
C LEU A 25 -3.35 10.33 -5.93
N ASP A 26 -2.72 10.53 -7.10
CA ASP A 26 -1.29 10.73 -7.22
C ASP A 26 -0.85 12.03 -6.53
N TRP A 27 -1.61 13.11 -6.70
CA TRP A 27 -1.35 14.39 -6.04
C TRP A 27 -1.40 14.29 -4.51
N GLU A 28 -2.39 13.59 -3.95
CA GLU A 28 -2.48 13.35 -2.50
C GLU A 28 -1.32 12.48 -1.98
N ILE A 29 -0.92 11.45 -2.73
CA ILE A 29 0.22 10.60 -2.38
C ILE A 29 1.51 11.41 -2.40
N GLU A 30 1.73 12.20 -3.46
CA GLU A 30 2.93 13.04 -3.60
C GLU A 30 3.04 14.05 -2.45
N GLY A 31 1.94 14.72 -2.09
CA GLY A 31 1.91 15.62 -0.93
C GLY A 31 2.31 14.94 0.38
N ILE A 32 1.94 13.67 0.59
CA ILE A 32 2.37 12.89 1.76
C ILE A 32 3.86 12.57 1.71
N LEU A 33 4.38 12.20 0.54
CA LEU A 33 5.81 11.91 0.36
C LEU A 33 6.66 13.18 0.57
N GLU A 34 6.20 14.33 0.08
CA GLU A 34 6.85 15.64 0.27
C GLU A 34 6.95 16.06 1.75
N MET A 35 6.07 15.57 2.62
CA MET A 35 6.14 15.77 4.08
C MET A 35 7.26 14.93 4.75
N GLY A 36 8.04 14.17 3.98
CA GLY A 36 9.16 13.36 4.47
C GLY A 36 8.80 11.91 4.78
N VAL A 37 7.66 11.43 4.30
CA VAL A 37 7.30 10.00 4.40
C VAL A 37 8.09 9.21 3.37
N GLU A 38 8.83 8.20 3.82
CA GLU A 38 9.51 7.26 2.94
C GLU A 38 8.63 6.05 2.62
N ALA A 39 8.58 5.68 1.34
CA ALA A 39 7.84 4.52 0.87
C ALA A 39 8.80 3.49 0.25
N GLN A 40 8.61 2.23 0.63
CA GLN A 40 9.25 1.07 -0.01
C GLN A 40 8.18 0.17 -0.59
N THR A 41 8.05 0.16 -1.92
CA THR A 41 7.13 -0.70 -2.67
C THR A 41 7.77 -2.06 -3.00
N GLY A 42 6.95 -3.04 -3.41
CA GLY A 42 7.42 -4.40 -3.66
C GLY A 42 7.96 -5.13 -2.41
N LYS A 43 7.48 -4.76 -1.22
CA LYS A 43 7.86 -5.34 0.07
C LYS A 43 6.62 -5.85 0.81
N ALA A 44 6.46 -7.17 0.87
CA ALA A 44 5.33 -7.83 1.51
C ALA A 44 5.65 -8.28 2.95
N LEU A 45 4.79 -7.89 3.89
CA LEU A 45 4.85 -8.37 5.27
C LEU A 45 4.61 -9.90 5.31
N GLY A 46 5.48 -10.61 6.02
CA GLY A 46 5.46 -12.08 6.14
C GLY A 46 6.24 -12.81 5.04
N THR A 47 6.70 -12.11 4.00
CA THR A 47 7.54 -12.66 2.93
C THR A 47 8.90 -11.98 2.91
N ASP A 48 8.94 -10.66 2.77
CA ASP A 48 10.17 -9.88 2.68
C ASP A 48 10.67 -9.37 4.03
N PHE A 49 9.74 -9.13 4.97
CA PHE A 49 10.04 -8.66 6.33
C PHE A 49 8.97 -9.14 7.32
N THR A 50 9.22 -8.97 8.62
CA THR A 50 8.25 -9.26 9.68
C THR A 50 8.14 -8.08 10.65
N VAL A 51 7.08 -8.00 11.45
CA VAL A 51 6.99 -7.00 12.52
C VAL A 51 8.19 -7.13 13.47
N ALA A 52 8.60 -8.36 13.80
CA ALA A 52 9.75 -8.59 14.67
C ALA A 52 11.06 -8.10 14.07
N SER A 53 11.28 -8.27 12.75
CA SER A 53 12.50 -7.76 12.11
C SER A 53 12.55 -6.25 12.12
N LEU A 54 11.44 -5.56 11.83
CA LEU A 54 11.38 -4.09 11.91
C LEU A 54 11.71 -3.57 13.32
N LEU A 55 11.17 -4.20 14.37
CA LEU A 55 11.50 -3.80 15.74
C LEU A 55 12.98 -4.03 16.06
N GLN A 56 13.60 -5.10 15.54
CA GLN A 56 15.03 -5.36 15.69
C GLN A 56 15.91 -4.38 14.89
N GLU A 57 15.41 -3.88 13.77
CA GLU A 57 16.06 -2.85 12.94
C GLU A 57 15.99 -1.45 13.57
N GLY A 58 15.27 -1.28 14.68
CA GLY A 58 15.22 -0.05 15.46
C GLY A 58 13.98 0.81 15.23
N TYR A 59 12.96 0.31 14.53
CA TYR A 59 11.66 0.99 14.46
C TYR A 59 11.01 0.97 15.85
N GLU A 60 10.64 2.14 16.38
CA GLU A 60 10.04 2.28 17.71
C GLU A 60 8.57 1.84 17.77
N ALA A 61 7.85 1.92 16.65
CA ALA A 61 6.46 1.54 16.53
C ALA A 61 6.15 0.98 15.14
N VAL A 62 5.15 0.10 15.05
CA VAL A 62 4.69 -0.49 13.79
C VAL A 62 3.16 -0.40 13.72
N LEU A 63 2.65 0.21 12.65
CA LEU A 63 1.21 0.26 12.33
C LEU A 63 0.93 -0.72 11.19
N LEU A 64 -0.03 -1.62 11.40
CA LEU A 64 -0.51 -2.52 10.36
C LEU A 64 -1.72 -1.88 9.66
N ALA A 65 -1.49 -1.41 8.44
CA ALA A 65 -2.51 -0.80 7.58
C ALA A 65 -2.69 -1.59 6.26
N THR A 66 -2.52 -2.91 6.30
CA THR A 66 -2.55 -3.77 5.11
C THR A 66 -3.94 -3.90 4.50
N GLY A 67 -5.02 -3.56 5.22
CA GLY A 67 -6.40 -3.77 4.78
C GLY A 67 -6.82 -5.25 4.78
N GLY A 68 -8.02 -5.53 4.26
CA GLY A 68 -8.60 -6.87 4.15
C GLY A 68 -8.57 -7.42 2.71
N TRP A 69 -7.40 -7.85 2.25
CA TRP A 69 -7.20 -8.42 0.91
C TRP A 69 -7.86 -9.79 0.73
N ASP A 70 -8.07 -10.52 1.82
CA ASP A 70 -8.75 -11.81 1.87
C ASP A 70 -10.16 -11.74 1.27
N ALA A 71 -10.94 -10.72 1.64
CA ALA A 71 -12.28 -10.53 1.11
C ALA A 71 -12.31 -10.23 -0.40
N MET A 72 -11.23 -9.66 -0.94
CA MET A 72 -11.08 -9.37 -2.37
C MET A 72 -10.65 -10.62 -3.15
N LEU A 73 -9.66 -11.34 -2.63
CA LEU A 73 -9.18 -12.62 -3.16
C LEU A 73 -10.28 -13.68 -3.18
N MET A 74 -11.09 -13.77 -2.10
CA MET A 74 -12.24 -14.68 -2.04
C MET A 74 -13.33 -14.37 -3.07
N ARG A 75 -13.39 -13.12 -3.58
CA ARG A 75 -14.33 -12.71 -4.64
C ARG A 75 -13.77 -12.91 -6.05
N GLY A 76 -12.54 -13.41 -6.19
CA GLY A 76 -11.88 -13.61 -7.48
C GLY A 76 -11.61 -12.31 -8.24
N GLN A 77 -11.50 -11.18 -7.52
CA GLN A 77 -11.16 -9.91 -8.14
C GLN A 77 -9.63 -9.76 -8.22
N GLU A 78 -9.13 -9.67 -9.44
CA GLU A 78 -7.74 -9.30 -9.72
C GLU A 78 -7.58 -7.78 -9.53
N PRO A 79 -6.59 -7.31 -8.76
CA PRO A 79 -6.30 -5.89 -8.65
C PRO A 79 -5.84 -5.34 -10.00
N ASN A 80 -6.37 -4.16 -10.39
CA ASN A 80 -5.85 -3.45 -11.54
C ASN A 80 -4.51 -2.78 -11.16
N LEU A 81 -3.45 -3.11 -11.90
CA LEU A 81 -2.07 -2.66 -11.63
C LEU A 81 -1.58 -1.57 -12.59
N ASP A 82 -2.49 -1.03 -13.41
CA ASP A 82 -2.23 0.11 -14.31
C ASP A 82 -1.43 1.25 -13.63
#